data_AF-G0N8D9-F1
#
_entry.id   AF-G0N8D9-F1
#
_cell.length_a   1.000
_cell.length_b   1.000
_cell.length_c   1.000
_cell.angle_alpha   90.00
_cell.angle_beta   90.00
_cell.angle_gamma   90.00
#
_symmetry.space_group_name_H-M   'P 1'
#
loop_
_entity.id
_entity.type
_entity.pdbx_description
1 polymer ?
#
loop_
_entity_poly.entity_id
_entity_poly.type
_entity_poly.pdbx_seq_one_letter_code
_entity_poly.pdbx_strand_id
1 'polypeptide(L)'
;MIRPIFLTLVVAVYTASALQCRIVATGNLSIPDTSPVQECAIGSLSCLKVVDYTRGTYTKQCQTMNCTMNGLANSVANCQNTSAFGVSGATCCCYGDGCNSAPKTGIATVIGSSLVLAALMKVIA
;
A
#
# COMPACT_ATOMS: atom_id res chain seq x y z
N MET A 1 -39.89 -26.03 15.73
CA MET A 1 -39.43 -24.63 15.90
C MET A 1 -37.91 -24.63 16.01
N ILE A 2 -37.24 -24.54 14.85
CA ILE A 2 -35.77 -24.51 14.74
C ILE A 2 -35.33 -23.07 14.99
N ARG A 3 -34.49 -22.89 16.01
CA ARG A 3 -34.04 -21.59 16.53
C ARG A 3 -33.32 -20.78 15.44
N PRO A 4 -33.70 -19.51 15.19
CA PRO A 4 -33.06 -18.63 14.20
C PRO A 4 -31.68 -18.10 14.66
N ILE A 5 -31.06 -18.74 15.64
CA ILE A 5 -29.77 -18.35 16.23
C ILE A 5 -28.59 -18.93 15.43
N PHE A 6 -28.80 -20.03 14.71
CA PHE A 6 -27.75 -20.65 13.89
C PHE A 6 -27.48 -19.91 12.57
N LEU A 7 -28.45 -19.16 12.05
CA LEU A 7 -28.31 -18.45 10.77
C LEU A 7 -27.50 -17.14 10.88
N THR A 8 -27.38 -16.56 12.07
CA THR A 8 -26.63 -15.32 12.29
C THR A 8 -25.13 -15.54 12.48
N LEU A 9 -24.69 -16.77 12.73
CA LEU A 9 -23.27 -17.09 12.98
C LEU A 9 -22.46 -17.32 11.69
N VAL A 10 -23.13 -17.48 10.55
CA VAL A 10 -22.49 -17.78 9.25
C VAL A 10 -22.13 -16.50 8.46
N VAL A 11 -22.69 -15.33 8.83
CA VAL A 11 -22.49 -14.05 8.11
C VAL A 11 -21.48 -13.12 8.82
N ALA A 12 -20.72 -13.65 9.79
CA ALA A 12 -19.61 -12.95 10.42
C ALA A 12 -18.25 -13.59 10.08
N VAL A 13 -18.17 -14.29 8.95
CA VAL A 13 -16.88 -14.51 8.29
C VAL A 13 -16.48 -13.14 7.76
N TYR A 14 -15.86 -12.34 8.64
CA TYR A 14 -15.03 -11.23 8.23
C TYR A 14 -14.02 -11.82 7.24
N THR A 15 -14.28 -11.65 5.95
CA THR A 15 -13.24 -11.72 4.94
C THR A 15 -12.31 -10.55 5.27
N ALA A 16 -11.42 -10.77 6.24
CA ALA A 16 -10.29 -9.90 6.48
C ALA A 16 -9.40 -10.08 5.26
N SER A 17 -9.74 -9.38 4.17
CA SER A 17 -8.91 -9.28 2.99
C SER A 17 -7.55 -8.77 3.50
N ALA A 18 -6.51 -9.59 3.41
CA ALA A 18 -5.19 -9.10 3.74
C ALA A 18 -4.80 -8.04 2.72
N LEU A 19 -4.07 -7.02 3.16
CA LEU A 19 -3.56 -5.94 2.31
C LEU A 19 -2.92 -6.52 1.05
N GLN A 20 -3.20 -5.95 -0.11
CA GLN A 20 -2.62 -6.39 -1.37
C GLN A 20 -1.61 -5.37 -1.87
N CYS A 21 -0.37 -5.78 -2.11
CA CYS A 21 0.68 -4.89 -2.63
C CYS A 21 1.29 -5.49 -3.90
N ARG A 22 1.94 -4.66 -4.71
CA ARG A 22 2.82 -5.19 -5.77
C ARG A 22 4.11 -5.67 -5.10
N ILE A 23 4.53 -6.89 -5.41
CA ILE A 23 5.77 -7.48 -4.88
C ILE A 23 6.73 -7.67 -6.05
N VAL A 24 7.88 -6.99 -5.98
CA VAL A 24 8.90 -7.00 -7.03
C VAL A 24 10.27 -7.02 -6.35
N ALA A 25 11.00 -8.12 -6.50
CA ALA A 25 12.33 -8.27 -5.89
C ALA A 25 13.33 -7.29 -6.51
N THR A 26 13.30 -7.11 -7.83
CA THR A 26 14.09 -6.10 -8.56
C THR A 26 13.40 -5.78 -9.89
N GLY A 27 13.00 -4.54 -10.08
CA GLY A 27 12.45 -4.00 -11.31
C GLY A 27 13.34 -2.90 -11.87
N ASN A 28 13.19 -2.60 -13.16
CA ASN A 28 13.97 -1.58 -13.86
C ASN A 28 13.13 -0.30 -14.01
N LEU A 29 13.65 0.87 -13.64
CA LEU A 29 12.94 2.15 -13.75
C LEU A 29 12.58 2.52 -15.19
N SER A 30 13.36 2.06 -16.18
CA SER A 30 13.12 2.32 -17.59
C SER A 30 11.98 1.48 -18.17
N ILE A 31 11.51 0.47 -17.43
CA ILE A 31 10.46 -0.45 -17.88
C ILE A 31 9.22 -0.24 -17.01
N PRO A 32 8.03 0.00 -17.60
CA PRO A 32 6.81 0.15 -16.83
C PRO A 32 6.49 -1.13 -16.06
N ASP A 33 6.19 -0.98 -14.77
CA ASP A 33 5.83 -2.09 -13.91
C ASP A 33 4.43 -2.64 -14.24
N THR A 34 4.38 -3.88 -14.70
CA THR A 34 3.13 -4.62 -14.97
C THR A 34 2.86 -5.72 -13.95
N SER A 35 3.63 -5.80 -12.86
CA SER A 35 3.47 -6.84 -11.84
C SER A 35 2.06 -6.81 -11.21
N PRO A 36 1.36 -7.93 -11.07
CA PRO A 36 0.05 -7.94 -10.44
C PRO A 36 0.15 -7.56 -8.95
N VAL A 37 -0.96 -7.06 -8.40
CA VAL A 37 -1.11 -6.99 -6.93
C VAL A 37 -1.20 -8.40 -6.38
N GLN A 38 -0.50 -8.63 -5.28
CA GLN A 38 -0.45 -9.90 -4.57
C GLN A 38 -0.88 -9.67 -3.13
N GLU A 39 -1.56 -10.67 -2.58
CA GLU A 39 -1.97 -10.65 -1.18
C GLU A 39 -0.73 -10.71 -0.27
N CYS A 40 -0.65 -9.78 0.68
CA CYS A 40 0.43 -9.74 1.65
C CYS A 40 0.22 -10.77 2.75
N ALA A 41 1.31 -11.15 3.41
CA ALA A 41 1.24 -11.96 4.62
C ALA A 41 0.37 -11.28 5.68
N ILE A 42 -0.42 -12.08 6.41
CA ILE A 42 -1.27 -11.62 7.50
C ILE A 42 -0.44 -10.81 8.50
N GLY A 43 -0.92 -9.63 8.87
CA GLY A 43 -0.19 -8.68 9.73
C GLY A 43 0.65 -7.66 8.97
N SER A 44 0.65 -7.68 7.63
CA SER A 44 1.17 -6.57 6.84
C SER A 44 0.26 -5.36 6.97
N LEU A 45 0.85 -4.20 7.26
CA LEU A 45 0.16 -2.95 7.49
C LEU A 45 0.32 -1.97 6.32
N SER A 46 1.43 -2.05 5.59
CA SER A 46 1.75 -1.08 4.53
C SER A 46 2.45 -1.71 3.32
N CYS A 47 2.41 -1.01 2.19
CA CYS A 47 3.19 -1.33 1.02
C CYS A 47 4.42 -0.43 0.95
N LEU A 48 5.58 -1.03 0.70
CA LEU A 48 6.85 -0.33 0.54
C LEU A 48 7.32 -0.42 -0.92
N LYS A 49 8.02 0.63 -1.35
CA LYS A 49 8.75 0.69 -2.60
C LYS A 49 10.05 1.43 -2.39
N VAL A 50 11.17 0.79 -2.73
CA VAL A 50 12.50 1.41 -2.69
C VAL A 50 12.95 1.65 -4.11
N VAL A 51 13.47 2.84 -4.38
CA VAL A 51 13.99 3.26 -5.67
C VAL A 51 15.47 3.55 -5.50
N ASP A 52 16.29 2.93 -6.34
CA ASP A 52 17.71 3.21 -6.49
C ASP A 52 17.91 3.93 -7.84
N TYR A 53 18.10 5.25 -7.78
CA TYR A 53 18.32 6.06 -8.98
C TYR A 53 19.71 5.86 -9.58
N THR A 54 20.70 5.44 -8.77
CA THR A 54 22.04 5.16 -9.24
C THR A 54 22.07 3.93 -10.14
N ARG A 55 21.33 2.89 -9.77
CA ARG A 55 21.21 1.65 -10.56
C ARG A 55 20.04 1.64 -11.53
N GLY A 56 19.14 2.64 -11.44
CA GLY A 56 17.91 2.66 -12.22
C GLY A 56 17.00 1.46 -11.90
N THR A 57 16.96 1.03 -10.64
CA THR A 57 16.16 -0.12 -10.20
C THR A 57 15.18 0.25 -9.09
N TYR A 58 14.13 -0.54 -8.94
CA TYR A 58 13.21 -0.44 -7.82
C TYR A 58 12.90 -1.81 -7.22
N THR A 59 12.51 -1.83 -5.96
CA THR A 59 11.98 -3.01 -5.28
C THR A 59 10.66 -2.66 -4.62
N LYS A 60 9.80 -3.66 -4.45
CA LYS A 60 8.47 -3.49 -3.85
C LYS A 60 8.15 -4.68 -2.96
N GLN A 61 7.59 -4.40 -1.80
CA GLN A 61 7.29 -5.43 -0.81
C GLN A 61 6.19 -4.98 0.15
N CYS A 62 5.55 -5.95 0.78
CA CYS A 62 4.70 -5.72 1.94
C CYS A 62 5.56 -5.45 3.17
N GLN A 63 5.05 -4.64 4.10
CA GLN A 63 5.70 -4.35 5.36
C GLN A 63 4.72 -4.58 6.51
N THR A 64 5.23 -5.20 7.58
CA THR A 64 4.51 -5.42 8.83
C THR A 64 4.58 -4.19 9.76
N MET A 65 5.33 -3.17 9.37
CA MET A 65 5.45 -1.92 10.10
C MET A 65 4.61 -0.82 9.45
N ASN A 66 4.25 0.17 10.27
CA ASN A 66 3.67 1.41 9.77
C ASN A 66 4.69 2.16 8.90
N CYS A 67 4.19 2.91 7.93
CA CYS A 67 5.00 3.90 7.24
C CYS A 67 5.58 4.87 8.26
N THR A 68 6.90 4.91 8.37
CA THR A 68 7.59 5.88 9.21
C THR A 68 8.26 6.93 8.34
N MET A 69 8.25 8.16 8.82
CA MET A 69 8.92 9.30 8.22
C MET A 69 9.84 9.89 9.27
N ASN A 70 11.15 9.94 9.01
CA ASN A 70 12.16 10.38 9.99
C ASN A 70 12.07 9.66 11.36
N GLY A 71 11.69 8.38 11.36
CA GLY A 71 11.54 7.58 12.59
C GLY A 71 10.21 7.73 13.33
N LEU A 72 9.30 8.60 12.88
CA LEU A 72 7.95 8.71 13.43
C LEU A 72 6.91 8.03 12.53
N ALA A 73 5.90 7.40 13.13
CA ALA A 73 4.78 6.85 12.38
C ALA A 73 4.05 7.98 11.61
N ASN A 74 3.87 7.77 10.31
CA ASN A 74 3.17 8.66 9.40
C ASN A 74 1.94 7.92 8.87
N SER A 75 0.77 8.54 8.99
CA SER A 75 -0.50 7.99 8.50
C SER A 75 -0.72 8.25 7.01
N VAL A 76 0.13 9.06 6.36
CA VAL A 76 0.01 9.45 4.96
C VAL A 76 1.07 8.76 4.12
N ALA A 77 0.69 8.32 2.92
CA ALA A 77 1.63 7.79 1.93
C ALA A 77 2.73 8.83 1.64
N ASN A 78 4.00 8.44 1.76
CA ASN A 78 5.11 9.36 1.58
C ASN A 78 6.33 8.69 0.97
N CYS A 79 7.12 9.47 0.25
CA CYS A 79 8.40 9.10 -0.34
C CYS A 79 9.48 10.01 0.24
N GLN A 80 10.47 9.42 0.91
CA GLN A 80 11.65 10.14 1.39
C GLN A 80 12.85 9.80 0.53
N ASN A 81 13.62 10.82 0.16
CA ASN A 81 14.93 10.57 -0.44
C ASN A 81 15.83 9.91 0.59
N THR A 82 16.39 8.76 0.23
CA THR A 82 17.31 8.02 1.07
C THR A 82 18.67 8.00 0.40
N SER A 83 19.68 8.43 1.15
CA SER A 83 21.09 8.37 0.76
C SER A 83 21.83 7.33 1.61
N ALA A 84 21.18 6.19 1.84
CA ALA A 84 21.82 5.08 2.53
C ALA A 84 22.90 4.49 1.61
N PHE A 85 24.11 4.29 2.13
CA PHE A 85 25.24 3.66 1.41
C PHE A 85 25.77 4.42 0.17
N GLY A 86 25.59 5.75 0.10
CA GLY A 86 26.19 6.58 -0.96
C GLY A 86 25.50 6.50 -2.32
N VAL A 87 24.34 5.85 -2.39
CA VAL A 87 23.46 5.83 -3.58
C VAL A 87 22.31 6.81 -3.40
N SER A 88 21.95 7.52 -4.46
CA SER A 88 20.77 8.38 -4.46
C SER A 88 19.53 7.52 -4.68
N GLY A 89 18.66 7.45 -3.69
CA GLY A 89 17.43 6.68 -3.75
C GLY A 89 16.24 7.39 -3.15
N ALA A 90 15.10 6.73 -3.20
CA ALA A 90 13.91 7.12 -2.47
C ALA A 90 13.21 5.89 -1.89
N THR A 91 12.79 5.98 -0.63
CA THR A 91 11.95 4.99 0.02
C THR A 91 10.54 5.55 0.14
N CYS A 92 9.60 4.91 -0.56
CA CYS A 92 8.18 5.22 -0.55
C CYS A 92 7.42 4.18 0.28
N CYS A 93 6.47 4.65 1.08
CA CYS A 93 5.56 3.82 1.83
C CYS A 93 4.13 4.35 1.68
N CYS A 94 3.16 3.46 1.61
CA CYS A 94 1.75 3.81 1.49
C CYS A 94 0.85 2.75 2.12
N TYR A 95 -0.38 3.16 2.44
CA TYR A 95 -1.43 2.27 2.95
C TYR A 95 -2.49 2.07 1.88
N GLY A 96 -3.09 0.87 1.85
CA GLY A 96 -4.14 0.50 0.92
C GLY A 96 -3.64 -0.33 -0.27
N ASP A 97 -4.58 -1.01 -0.92
CA ASP A 97 -4.27 -2.02 -1.93
C ASP A 97 -3.62 -1.41 -3.17
N GLY A 98 -2.48 -1.97 -3.61
CA GLY A 98 -1.79 -1.60 -4.84
C GLY A 98 -1.19 -0.20 -4.88
N CYS A 99 -1.17 0.52 -3.75
CA CYS A 99 -0.73 1.91 -3.67
C CYS A 99 0.74 2.10 -4.07
N ASN A 100 1.58 1.06 -3.97
CA ASN A 100 3.00 1.10 -4.29
C ASN A 100 3.30 0.97 -5.80
N SER A 101 2.44 1.48 -6.65
CA SER A 101 2.60 1.45 -8.11
C SER A 101 3.85 2.22 -8.57
N ALA A 102 4.40 1.86 -9.74
CA ALA A 102 5.61 2.51 -10.26
C ALA A 102 5.35 4.01 -10.48
N PRO A 103 6.33 4.89 -10.24
CA PRO A 103 6.12 6.30 -10.49
C PRO A 103 6.07 6.44 -12.01
N LYS A 104 4.93 6.85 -12.57
CA LYS A 104 4.98 7.42 -13.91
C LYS A 104 5.89 8.64 -13.78
N THR A 105 6.96 8.71 -14.56
CA THR A 105 7.77 9.92 -14.72
C THR A 105 6.84 11.02 -15.19
N GLY A 106 6.30 11.78 -14.25
CA GLY A 106 5.18 12.68 -14.47
C GLY A 106 4.44 12.92 -13.16
N ILE A 107 4.86 13.99 -12.48
CA ILE A 107 4.10 14.80 -11.51
C ILE A 107 3.44 14.00 -10.37
N ALA A 108 3.93 14.20 -9.15
CA ALA A 108 3.33 13.71 -7.92
C ALA A 108 1.86 14.15 -7.79
N THR A 109 0.92 13.33 -8.27
CA THR A 109 -0.48 13.44 -7.89
C THR A 109 -0.66 12.68 -6.59
N VAL A 110 -0.43 13.40 -5.49
CA VAL A 110 -1.01 13.11 -4.18
C VAL A 110 -2.52 13.29 -4.31
N ILE A 111 -3.23 12.28 -4.83
CA ILE A 111 -4.68 12.25 -4.81
C ILE A 111 -5.12 10.80 -4.64
N GLY A 112 -5.90 10.52 -3.59
CA GLY A 112 -6.82 9.39 -3.64
C GLY A 112 -7.01 8.54 -2.40
N SER A 113 -7.28 9.13 -1.24
CA SER A 113 -8.02 8.41 -0.18
C SER A 113 -8.69 9.36 0.82
N SER A 114 -9.44 10.36 0.32
CA SER A 114 -10.34 11.19 1.15
C SER A 114 -11.80 11.20 0.67
N LEU A 115 -12.17 10.36 -0.31
CA LEU A 115 -13.57 10.32 -0.80
C LEU A 115 -14.49 9.28 -0.14
N VAL A 116 -14.01 8.47 0.80
CA VAL A 116 -14.88 7.44 1.41
C VAL A 116 -15.79 7.99 2.51
N LEU A 117 -15.55 9.19 3.08
CA LEU A 117 -16.43 9.74 4.13
C LEU A 117 -17.66 10.52 3.62
N ALA A 118 -17.72 10.92 2.35
CA ALA A 118 -18.86 11.72 1.85
C ALA A 118 -20.07 10.89 1.42
N ALA A 119 -19.92 9.57 1.21
CA ALA A 119 -21.03 8.72 0.77
C ALA A 119 -21.96 8.25 1.92
N LEU A 120 -21.50 8.31 3.18
CA LEU A 120 -22.31 7.89 4.33
C LEU A 120 -23.26 8.97 4.85
N MET A 121 -23.06 10.25 4.49
CA MET A 121 -23.95 11.34 4.94
C MET A 121 -25.21 11.53 4.09
N LYS A 122 -25.37 10.81 2.97
CA LYS A 122 -26.55 10.95 2.08
C LYS A 122 -27.61 9.87 2.23
N VAL A 123 -27.45 8.94 3.18
CA VAL A 123 -28.43 7.86 3.45
C VAL A 123 -29.25 8.13 4.72
N ILE A 124 -29.08 9.28 5.38
CA ILE A 124 -29.85 9.67 6.57
C ILE A 124 -30.44 11.09 6.40
N ALA A 125 -31.09 11.35 5.27
CA ALA A 125 -31.98 12.49 5.09
C ALA A 125 -33.27 12.04 4.42
#